data_AF-A0A3D2JER0-F1
#
_entry.id   AF-A0A3D2JER0-F1
#
_cell.length_a   1.000
_cell.length_b   1.000
_cell.length_c   1.000
_cell.angle_alpha   90.00
_cell.angle_beta   90.00
_cell.angle_gamma   90.00
#
_symmetry.space_group_name_H-M   'P 1'
#
loop_
_entity.id
_entity.type
_entity.pdbx_description
1 polymer ?
#
loop_
_entity_poly.entity_id
_entity_poly.type
_entity_poly.pdbx_seq_one_letter_code
_entity_poly.pdbx_strand_id
1 'polypeptide(L)'
;WVFVANFNGFSAFKVVTDGTGHTTLQLVYRNGNSGSSPFMANGVLYIQGNGVLRATNPTTGATLWSSTQASAGGSIGGLHWQSPIVVNGHVYVPDNSGNLTAYALSHP
;
A
#
# COMPACT_ATOMS: atom_id res chain seq x y z
N TRP A 1 -12.10 -3.18 -7.60
CA TRP A 1 -11.34 -1.98 -7.19
C TRP A 1 -10.12 -1.87 -8.06
N VAL A 2 -9.69 -0.65 -8.36
CA VAL A 2 -8.40 -0.35 -8.99
C VAL A 2 -7.71 0.69 -8.13
N PHE A 3 -6.46 0.41 -7.74
CA PHE A 3 -5.63 1.31 -6.96
C PHE A 3 -4.48 1.77 -7.85
N VAL A 4 -4.32 3.09 -7.97
CA VAL A 4 -3.26 3.70 -8.78
C VAL A 4 -2.45 4.59 -7.88
N ALA A 5 -1.15 4.32 -7.77
CA ALA A 5 -0.20 5.17 -7.07
C ALA A 5 0.81 5.74 -8.05
N ASN A 6 1.15 7.00 -7.88
CA ASN A 6 2.20 7.69 -8.61
C ASN A 6 2.93 8.67 -7.68
N PHE A 7 3.89 9.41 -8.23
CA PHE A 7 4.68 10.39 -7.47
C PHE A 7 3.87 11.55 -6.88
N ASN A 8 2.65 11.81 -7.38
CA ASN A 8 1.79 12.88 -6.88
C ASN A 8 0.74 12.41 -5.87
N GLY A 9 0.55 11.10 -5.74
CA GLY A 9 -0.46 10.58 -4.83
C GLY A 9 -0.97 9.21 -5.20
N PHE A 10 -2.03 8.84 -4.52
CA PHE A 10 -2.71 7.57 -4.70
C PHE A 10 -4.21 7.80 -4.86
N SER A 11 -4.84 7.04 -5.76
CA SER A 11 -6.27 7.07 -6.06
C SER A 11 -6.86 5.66 -6.04
N ALA A 12 -8.09 5.55 -5.55
CA ALA A 12 -8.87 4.33 -5.51
C ALA A 12 -10.14 4.48 -6.34
N PHE A 13 -10.38 3.51 -7.22
CA PHE A 13 -11.54 3.46 -8.10
C PHE A 13 -12.35 2.19 -7.85
N LYS A 14 -13.67 2.32 -7.87
CA LYS A 14 -14.56 1.16 -8.08
C LYS A 14 -14.65 0.90 -9.57
N VAL A 15 -14.56 -0.37 -9.93
CA VAL A 15 -14.92 -0.84 -11.27
C VAL A 15 -16.43 -1.07 -11.24
N VAL A 16 -17.17 -0.34 -12.05
CA VAL A 16 -18.64 -0.42 -12.08
C VAL A 16 -19.06 -0.76 -13.49
N THR A 17 -19.80 -1.85 -13.63
CA THR A 17 -20.37 -2.32 -14.89
C THR A 17 -21.89 -2.16 -14.81
N ASP A 18 -22.47 -1.43 -15.75
CA ASP A 18 -23.92 -1.27 -15.81
C ASP A 18 -24.62 -2.49 -16.45
N GLY A 19 -25.95 -2.48 -16.47
CA GLY A 19 -26.75 -3.57 -17.05
C GLY A 19 -26.60 -3.75 -18.56
N THR A 20 -25.93 -2.82 -19.25
CA THR A 20 -25.62 -2.91 -20.69
C THR A 20 -24.22 -3.45 -20.97
N GLY A 21 -23.43 -3.73 -19.91
CA GLY A 21 -22.06 -4.21 -20.01
C GLY A 21 -21.00 -3.11 -20.11
N HIS A 22 -21.39 -1.83 -20.05
CA HIS A 22 -20.43 -0.73 -20.09
C HIS A 22 -19.74 -0.59 -18.72
N THR A 23 -18.41 -0.65 -18.72
CA THR A 23 -17.59 -0.66 -17.51
C THR A 23 -16.83 0.65 -17.36
N THR A 24 -16.95 1.28 -16.18
CA THR A 24 -16.29 2.54 -15.85
C THR A 24 -15.46 2.43 -14.57
N LEU A 25 -14.46 3.30 -14.45
CA LEU A 25 -13.74 3.53 -13.21
C LEU A 25 -14.35 4.74 -12.51
N GLN A 26 -15.04 4.48 -11.40
CA GLN A 26 -15.59 5.54 -10.56
C GLN A 26 -14.61 5.86 -9.43
N LEU A 27 -14.10 7.09 -9.41
CA LEU A 27 -13.22 7.56 -8.34
C LEU A 27 -13.97 7.51 -7.01
N VAL A 28 -13.39 6.84 -6.01
CA VAL A 28 -13.91 6.84 -4.64
C VAL A 28 -13.16 7.85 -3.79
N TYR A 29 -11.84 7.79 -3.80
CA TYR A 29 -11.00 8.72 -3.06
C TYR A 29 -9.63 8.87 -3.70
N ARG A 30 -8.95 9.97 -3.38
CA ARG A 30 -7.56 10.23 -3.71
C ARG A 30 -6.88 10.99 -2.58
N ASN A 31 -5.57 10.81 -2.41
CA ASN A 31 -4.78 11.56 -1.46
C ASN A 31 -3.43 11.96 -2.07
N GLY A 32 -2.72 12.90 -1.44
CA GLY A 32 -1.38 13.35 -1.85
C GLY A 32 -0.24 12.42 -1.40
N ASN A 33 -0.57 11.20 -0.98
CA ASN A 33 0.40 10.23 -0.48
C ASN A 33 1.10 9.58 -1.67
N SER A 34 2.25 10.11 -2.06
CA SER A 34 3.04 9.56 -3.16
C SER A 34 3.43 8.11 -2.88
N GLY A 35 3.52 7.32 -3.95
CA GLY A 35 3.92 5.94 -3.84
C GLY A 35 4.03 5.24 -5.18
N SER A 36 4.50 4.01 -5.11
CA SER A 36 4.68 3.08 -6.21
C SER A 36 4.16 1.70 -5.78
N SER A 37 3.82 0.89 -6.77
CA SER A 37 3.52 -0.54 -6.58
C SER A 37 2.50 -0.85 -5.48
N PRO A 38 1.26 -0.31 -5.55
CA PRO A 38 0.24 -0.64 -4.56
C PRO A 38 -0.12 -2.13 -4.65
N PHE A 39 -0.17 -2.83 -3.52
CA PHE A 39 -0.60 -4.22 -3.46
C PHE A 39 -1.54 -4.48 -2.28
N MET A 40 -2.40 -5.48 -2.43
CA MET A 40 -3.39 -5.87 -1.44
C MET A 40 -2.98 -7.18 -0.79
N ALA A 41 -3.05 -7.25 0.54
CA ALA A 41 -2.94 -8.51 1.27
C ALA A 41 -3.76 -8.45 2.56
N ASN A 42 -4.47 -9.53 2.88
CA ASN A 42 -5.27 -9.65 4.11
C ASN A 42 -6.22 -8.47 4.35
N GLY A 43 -6.81 -7.92 3.29
CA GLY A 43 -7.72 -6.77 3.38
C GLY A 43 -7.04 -5.41 3.62
N VAL A 44 -5.72 -5.35 3.60
CA VAL A 44 -4.92 -4.13 3.75
C VAL A 44 -4.29 -3.76 2.40
N LEU A 45 -4.36 -2.48 2.04
CA LEU A 45 -3.64 -1.91 0.92
C LEU A 45 -2.28 -1.42 1.38
N TYR A 46 -1.22 -1.90 0.75
CA TYR A 46 0.15 -1.49 1.01
C TYR A 46 0.65 -0.60 -0.11
N ILE A 47 1.31 0.50 0.26
CA ILE A 47 1.87 1.47 -0.67
C ILE A 47 3.27 1.83 -0.21
N GLN A 48 4.24 1.70 -1.12
CA GLN A 48 5.63 2.04 -0.89
C GLN A 48 5.96 3.40 -1.51
N GLY A 49 6.49 4.35 -0.73
CA GLY A 49 6.94 5.64 -1.26
C GLY A 49 7.75 6.44 -0.26
N ASN A 50 8.74 7.19 -0.73
CA ASN A 50 9.61 8.07 0.08
C ASN A 50 10.28 7.34 1.27
N GLY A 51 10.73 6.09 1.09
CA GLY A 51 11.32 5.31 2.19
C GLY A 51 10.33 4.80 3.23
N VAL A 52 9.02 4.90 2.96
CA VAL A 52 7.96 4.48 3.87
C VAL A 52 7.10 3.41 3.24
N LEU A 53 6.87 2.32 3.98
CA LEU A 53 5.77 1.39 3.72
C LEU A 53 4.55 1.87 4.52
N ARG A 54 3.44 2.15 3.84
CA ARG A 54 2.16 2.48 4.46
C ARG A 54 1.18 1.34 4.28
N ALA A 55 0.55 0.92 5.38
CA ALA A 55 -0.64 0.10 5.38
C ALA A 55 -1.87 1.01 5.44
N THR A 56 -2.82 0.79 4.55
CA THR A 56 -3.95 1.69 4.31
C THR A 56 -5.24 0.88 4.21
N ASN A 57 -6.32 1.42 4.76
CA ASN A 57 -7.65 0.88 4.56
C ASN A 57 -8.05 1.06 3.07
N PRO A 58 -8.33 -0.02 2.33
CA PRO A 58 -8.55 0.02 0.89
C PRO A 58 -9.86 0.71 0.47
N THR A 59 -10.81 0.94 1.39
CA THR A 59 -12.11 1.55 1.06
C THR A 59 -12.20 3.01 1.45
N THR A 60 -11.45 3.43 2.47
CA THR A 60 -11.47 4.81 2.99
C THR A 60 -10.20 5.59 2.69
N GLY A 61 -9.09 4.92 2.41
CA GLY A 61 -7.79 5.56 2.23
C GLY A 61 -7.12 5.99 3.53
N ALA A 62 -7.68 5.62 4.69
CA ALA A 62 -7.09 5.92 5.99
C ALA A 62 -5.83 5.07 6.24
N THR A 63 -4.74 5.70 6.66
CA THR A 63 -3.54 4.98 7.10
C THR A 63 -3.85 4.17 8.35
N LEU A 64 -3.58 2.87 8.30
CA LEU A 64 -3.70 1.97 9.45
C LEU A 64 -2.41 2.00 10.28
N TRP A 65 -1.26 1.89 9.61
CA TRP A 65 0.07 2.03 10.20
C TRP A 65 1.09 2.40 9.12
N SER A 66 2.29 2.82 9.53
CA SER A 66 3.44 3.01 8.64
C SER A 66 4.72 2.50 9.27
N SER A 67 5.69 2.12 8.45
CA SER A 67 7.01 1.66 8.92
C SER A 67 7.58 2.61 9.97
N THR A 68 7.52 3.92 9.72
CA THR A 68 8.03 5.01 10.58
C THR A 68 7.48 5.06 12.01
N GLN A 69 6.40 4.34 12.32
CA GLN A 69 5.89 4.26 13.68
C GLN A 69 6.87 3.49 14.56
N ALA A 70 7.13 3.99 15.78
CA ALA A 70 8.03 3.33 16.72
C ALA A 70 7.57 1.89 17.05
N SER A 71 6.26 1.68 17.15
CA SER A 71 5.66 0.35 17.36
C SER A 71 5.87 -0.62 16.19
N ALA A 72 6.20 -0.12 15.00
CA ALA A 72 6.50 -0.90 13.81
C ALA A 72 8.00 -1.03 13.54
N GLY A 73 8.86 -0.61 14.48
CA GLY A 73 10.31 -0.67 14.35
C GLY A 73 10.96 0.60 13.77
N GLY A 74 10.17 1.62 13.41
CA GLY A 74 10.69 2.91 12.95
C GLY A 74 11.14 2.93 11.48
N SER A 75 12.29 3.53 11.19
CA SER A 75 12.69 3.73 9.79
C SER A 75 13.19 2.45 9.13
N ILE A 76 12.85 2.27 7.86
CA ILE A 76 13.49 1.31 6.95
C ILE A 76 14.40 2.06 5.98
N GLY A 77 15.35 1.33 5.37
CA GLY A 77 16.26 1.92 4.40
C GLY A 77 15.55 2.43 3.14
N GLY A 78 16.33 3.05 2.26
CA GLY A 78 15.81 3.70 1.06
C GLY A 78 14.99 2.75 0.18
N LEU A 79 13.79 3.18 -0.19
CA LEU A 79 12.87 2.47 -1.07
C LEU A 79 12.79 3.19 -2.42
N HIS A 80 12.96 2.45 -3.51
CA HIS A 80 12.88 2.92 -4.90
C HIS A 80 12.04 1.97 -5.77
N TRP A 81 12.58 0.81 -6.16
CA TRP A 81 11.94 -0.16 -7.08
C TRP A 81 11.75 -1.55 -6.48
N GLN A 82 11.87 -1.67 -5.17
CA GLN A 82 11.67 -2.94 -4.49
C GLN A 82 10.21 -3.38 -4.65
N SER A 83 10.03 -4.70 -4.72
CA SER A 83 8.73 -5.33 -4.80
C SER A 83 8.49 -6.07 -3.48
N PRO A 84 7.81 -5.44 -2.50
CA PRO A 84 7.44 -6.14 -1.28
C PRO A 84 6.56 -7.34 -1.62
N ILE A 85 6.69 -8.41 -0.84
CA ILE A 85 5.87 -9.62 -0.98
C ILE A 85 5.21 -9.98 0.33
N VAL A 86 4.06 -10.65 0.24
CA VAL A 86 3.39 -11.19 1.42
C VAL A 86 3.46 -12.70 1.41
N VAL A 87 4.02 -13.26 2.48
CA VAL A 87 4.12 -14.71 2.68
C VAL A 87 3.75 -15.00 4.13
N ASN A 88 2.85 -15.97 4.36
CA ASN A 88 2.44 -16.41 5.70
C ASN A 88 2.07 -15.25 6.64
N GLY A 89 1.29 -14.28 6.13
CA GLY A 89 0.81 -13.14 6.92
C GLY A 89 1.84 -12.04 7.21
N HIS A 90 3.05 -12.15 6.68
CA HIS A 90 4.12 -11.16 6.86
C HIS A 90 4.38 -10.43 5.55
N VAL A 91 4.55 -9.11 5.63
CA VAL A 91 5.04 -8.28 4.52
C VAL A 91 6.55 -8.20 4.60
N TYR A 92 7.25 -8.66 3.58
CA TYR A 92 8.69 -8.59 3.47
C TYR A 92 9.08 -7.44 2.54
N VAL A 93 9.91 -6.53 3.04
CA VAL A 93 10.35 -5.31 2.36
C VAL A 93 11.87 -5.30 2.27
N PRO A 94 12.46 -5.54 1.09
CA PRO A 94 13.87 -5.28 0.90
C PRO A 94 14.11 -3.78 0.78
N ASP A 95 15.28 -3.31 1.22
CA ASP A 95 15.73 -1.93 1.06
C ASP A 95 17.03 -1.82 0.24
N ASN A 96 17.41 -0.60 -0.16
CA ASN A 96 18.62 -0.36 -0.94
C ASN A 96 19.93 -0.58 -0.15
N SER A 97 19.84 -0.75 1.17
CA SER A 97 20.98 -1.02 2.05
C SER A 97 21.24 -2.53 2.21
N GLY A 98 20.49 -3.37 1.50
CA GLY A 98 20.61 -4.83 1.58
C GLY A 98 19.90 -5.46 2.78
N ASN A 99 19.06 -4.71 3.50
CA ASN A 99 18.27 -5.28 4.58
C ASN A 99 16.94 -5.83 4.06
N LEU A 100 16.40 -6.81 4.79
CA LEU A 100 15.06 -7.33 4.62
C LEU A 100 14.28 -7.13 5.92
N THR A 101 13.27 -6.26 5.89
CA THR A 101 12.39 -6.01 7.05
C THR A 101 11.09 -6.76 6.88
N ALA A 102 10.62 -7.43 7.94
CA ALA A 102 9.35 -8.13 7.96
C ALA A 102 8.35 -7.44 8.89
N TYR A 103 7.12 -7.24 8.41
CA TYR A 103 6.01 -6.69 9.18
C TYR A 103 4.89 -7.71 9.31
N ALA A 104 4.36 -7.88 10.53
CA ALA A 104 3.17 -8.67 10.79
C ALA A 104 2.14 -7.82 11.51
N LEU A 105 0.85 -8.12 11.30
CA LEU A 105 -0.18 -7.63 12.20
C LEU A 105 -0.04 -8.37 13.53
N SER A 106 -0.16 -7.65 14.65
CA SER A 106 -0.30 -8.28 15.95
C SER A 106 -1.54 -9.16 15.91
N HIS A 107 -1.37 -10.45 16.15
CA HIS A 107 -2.51 -11.33 16.41
C HIS A 107 -3.16 -10.85 17.72
N PRO A 108 -4.51 -10.88 17.81
CA PRO A 108 -5.18 -10.65 19.09
C PRO A 108 -4.73 -11.64 20.16
#